data_AF-A0A3G3GMN8-F1
#
_entry.id   AF-A0A3G3GMN8-F1
#
_cell.length_a   1.000
_cell.length_b   1.000
_cell.length_c   1.000
_cell.angle_alpha   90.00
_cell.angle_beta   90.00
_cell.angle_gamma   90.00
#
_symmetry.space_group_name_H-M   'P 1'
#
loop_
_entity.id
_entity.type
_entity.pdbx_description
1 polymer ?
#
loop_
_entity_poly.entity_id
_entity_poly.type
_entity_poly.pdbx_seq_one_letter_code
_entity_poly.pdbx_strand_id
1 'polypeptide(L)'
;MKKKEIKFFTQEDNFVEKTRVVKEEVFVPEAHITSNGKLSLPLPTLEFLGVESTLTARFKVGVDQNKKGFVGLYLIPSDESDPTAFELVKIGRGFSLLLKGIFIKLGLAYRTTEFHFTIKKIDLDGIGTGFFAKLVDEKPRTKKGDDGDED
;
A
#
# COMPACT_ATOMS: atom_id res chain seq x y z
N MET A 1 35.41 34.05 -54.27
CA MET A 1 35.03 34.36 -52.88
C MET A 1 33.95 33.37 -52.45
N LYS A 2 34.12 32.64 -51.34
CA LYS A 2 33.09 31.70 -50.83
C LYS A 2 31.97 32.51 -50.17
N LYS A 3 30.74 32.37 -50.66
CA LYS A 3 29.55 32.98 -50.04
C LYS A 3 29.36 32.39 -48.64
N LYS A 4 29.06 33.24 -47.67
CA LYS A 4 28.65 32.79 -46.33
C LYS A 4 27.20 32.32 -46.42
N GLU A 5 26.95 31.06 -46.06
CA GLU A 5 25.60 30.60 -45.76
C GLU A 5 25.22 31.11 -44.37
N ILE A 6 24.18 31.95 -44.34
CA ILE A 6 23.61 32.46 -43.11
C ILE A 6 22.25 31.79 -42.95
N LYS A 7 22.09 31.04 -41.86
CA LYS A 7 20.81 30.45 -41.47
C LYS A 7 20.02 31.47 -40.66
N PHE A 8 18.78 31.69 -41.05
CA PHE A 8 17.83 32.54 -40.34
C PHE A 8 16.78 31.68 -39.65
N PHE A 9 16.34 32.11 -38.47
CA PHE A 9 15.32 31.46 -37.67
C PHE A 9 13.97 32.16 -37.86
N THR A 10 12.89 31.42 -37.63
CA THR A 10 11.52 31.96 -37.65
C THR A 10 11.02 32.24 -36.23
N GLN A 11 9.87 32.88 -36.11
CA GLN A 11 9.28 33.20 -34.81
C GLN A 11 8.84 31.92 -34.06
N GLU A 12 8.55 30.84 -34.80
CA GLU A 12 8.20 29.53 -34.24
C GLU A 12 9.40 28.84 -33.56
N ASP A 13 10.63 29.07 -34.05
CA ASP A 13 11.86 28.55 -33.41
C ASP A 13 12.05 29.10 -31.98
N ASN A 14 11.33 30.16 -31.62
CA ASN A 14 11.36 30.78 -30.30
C ASN A 14 10.52 29.99 -29.27
N PHE A 15 9.68 29.05 -29.72
CA PHE A 15 8.87 28.22 -28.84
C PHE A 15 9.56 26.88 -28.63
N VAL A 16 10.32 26.77 -27.55
CA VAL A 16 10.62 25.46 -26.97
C VAL A 16 9.30 24.93 -26.44
N GLU A 17 8.70 23.94 -27.09
CA GLU A 17 7.61 23.18 -26.50
C GLU A 17 8.09 22.66 -25.15
N LYS A 18 7.70 23.36 -24.08
CA LYS A 18 7.78 22.85 -22.72
C LYS A 18 6.72 21.78 -22.64
N THR A 19 7.01 20.61 -23.19
CA THR A 19 6.33 19.38 -22.79
C THR A 19 6.61 19.25 -21.30
N ARG A 20 5.69 19.76 -20.48
CA ARG A 20 5.60 19.38 -19.08
C ARG A 20 5.38 17.88 -19.13
N VAL A 21 6.45 17.13 -18.95
CA VAL A 21 6.37 15.76 -18.48
C VAL A 21 5.70 15.89 -17.12
N VAL A 22 4.37 15.79 -17.11
CA VAL A 22 3.63 15.46 -15.90
C VAL A 22 4.20 14.12 -15.51
N LYS A 23 5.11 14.14 -14.55
CA LYS A 23 5.60 12.92 -13.92
C LYS A 23 4.34 12.34 -13.29
N GLU A 24 3.71 11.36 -13.94
CA GLU A 24 2.64 10.59 -13.33
C GLU A 24 3.18 10.14 -11.98
N GLU A 25 2.59 10.67 -10.90
CA GLU A 25 2.87 10.17 -9.58
C GLU A 25 2.43 8.71 -9.59
N VAL A 26 3.40 7.81 -9.69
CA VAL A 26 3.17 6.37 -9.65
C VAL A 26 2.50 6.10 -8.31
N PHE A 27 1.20 5.84 -8.32
CA PHE A 27 0.45 5.49 -7.13
C PHE A 27 1.14 4.27 -6.48
N VAL A 28 1.53 4.43 -5.21
CA VAL A 28 2.09 3.35 -4.42
C VAL A 28 0.97 2.82 -3.53
N PRO A 29 0.49 1.58 -3.74
CA PRO A 29 -0.52 0.98 -2.90
C PRO A 29 0.05 0.72 -1.51
N GLU A 30 -0.63 1.20 -0.48
CA GLU A 30 -0.15 1.16 0.90
C GLU A 30 -1.13 0.48 1.85
N ALA A 31 -0.60 -0.04 2.96
CA ALA A 31 -1.37 -0.49 4.10
C ALA A 31 -0.64 -0.16 5.40
N HIS A 32 -1.35 -0.15 6.52
CA HIS A 32 -0.73 0.00 7.83
C HIS A 32 -1.45 -0.81 8.91
N ILE A 33 -0.72 -1.19 9.96
CA ILE A 33 -1.35 -1.79 11.15
C ILE A 33 -1.79 -0.66 12.09
N THR A 34 -3.07 -0.67 12.42
CA THR A 34 -3.68 0.23 13.39
C THR A 34 -3.40 -0.22 14.83
N SER A 35 -3.49 0.69 15.80
CA SER A 35 -3.19 0.41 17.22
C SER A 35 -4.14 -0.60 17.88
N ASN A 36 -5.30 -0.86 17.27
CA ASN A 36 -6.27 -1.88 17.72
C ASN A 36 -6.10 -3.24 17.01
N GLY A 37 -5.09 -3.39 16.16
CA GLY A 37 -4.73 -4.67 15.53
C GLY A 37 -5.50 -4.97 14.25
N LYS A 38 -5.84 -3.94 13.45
CA LYS A 38 -6.40 -4.11 12.10
C LYS A 38 -5.37 -3.76 11.05
N LEU A 39 -5.34 -4.50 9.95
CA LEU A 39 -4.63 -4.09 8.74
C LEU A 39 -5.55 -3.15 7.96
N SER A 40 -5.23 -1.86 7.96
CA SER A 40 -5.99 -0.85 7.22
C SER A 40 -5.56 -0.78 5.77
N LEU A 41 -6.52 -0.86 4.87
CA LEU A 41 -6.39 -0.78 3.42
C LEU A 41 -7.18 0.44 2.93
N PRO A 42 -6.51 1.53 2.52
CA PRO A 42 -7.15 2.67 1.89
C PRO A 42 -7.90 2.28 0.61
N LEU A 43 -8.92 3.05 0.24
CA LEU A 43 -9.71 2.79 -0.97
C LEU A 43 -8.85 2.73 -2.25
N PRO A 44 -7.90 3.65 -2.51
CA PRO A 44 -7.03 3.56 -3.69
C PRO A 44 -6.20 2.27 -3.74
N THR A 45 -5.81 1.75 -2.57
CA THR A 45 -5.10 0.46 -2.47
C THR A 45 -6.01 -0.66 -2.97
N LEU A 46 -7.28 -0.70 -2.55
CA LEU A 46 -8.22 -1.75 -2.98
C LEU A 46 -8.54 -1.69 -4.47
N GLU A 47 -8.70 -0.49 -5.01
CA GLU A 47 -8.86 -0.27 -6.45
C GLU A 47 -7.67 -0.85 -7.21
N PHE A 48 -6.44 -0.64 -6.70
CA PHE A 48 -5.25 -1.28 -7.26
C PHE A 48 -5.26 -2.82 -7.12
N LEU A 49 -5.84 -3.37 -6.04
CA LEU A 49 -6.00 -4.82 -5.92
C LEU A 49 -7.05 -5.39 -6.89
N GLY A 50 -7.79 -4.55 -7.62
CA GLY A 50 -8.92 -4.98 -8.45
C GLY A 50 -10.04 -5.60 -7.62
N VAL A 51 -10.08 -5.25 -6.32
CA VAL A 51 -11.14 -5.69 -5.41
C VAL A 51 -12.26 -4.68 -5.60
N GLU A 52 -13.31 -5.09 -6.32
CA GLU A 52 -14.54 -4.33 -6.33
C GLU A 52 -14.93 -4.09 -4.87
N SER A 53 -15.35 -2.88 -4.54
CA SER A 53 -15.76 -2.48 -3.19
C SER A 53 -17.08 -3.13 -2.75
N THR A 54 -17.37 -4.31 -3.30
CA THR A 54 -18.36 -5.26 -2.81
C THR A 54 -17.95 -5.65 -1.40
N LEU A 55 -18.89 -5.50 -0.48
CA LEU A 55 -18.72 -5.71 0.97
C LEU A 55 -18.36 -7.16 1.36
N THR A 56 -17.96 -8.01 0.41
CA THR A 56 -17.81 -9.46 0.59
C THR A 56 -16.41 -9.98 0.24
N ALA A 57 -15.46 -9.11 -0.14
CA ALA A 57 -14.10 -9.56 -0.42
C ALA A 57 -13.47 -10.26 0.80
N ARG A 58 -12.93 -11.46 0.59
CA ARG A 58 -12.23 -12.22 1.63
C ARG A 58 -10.80 -12.55 1.22
N PHE A 59 -9.93 -12.62 2.22
CA PHE A 59 -8.51 -12.90 2.03
C PHE A 59 -8.01 -13.95 3.00
N LYS A 60 -7.30 -14.95 2.49
CA LYS A 60 -6.41 -15.75 3.32
C LYS A 60 -5.17 -14.93 3.61
N VAL A 61 -4.75 -14.95 4.87
CA VAL A 61 -3.59 -14.17 5.34
C VAL A 61 -2.48 -15.11 5.75
N GLY A 62 -1.30 -14.92 5.16
CA GLY A 62 -0.10 -15.74 5.40
C GLY A 62 1.15 -14.91 5.68
N VAL A 63 2.19 -15.57 6.15
CA VAL A 63 3.55 -15.02 6.32
C VAL A 63 4.56 -15.99 5.73
N ASP A 64 5.75 -15.50 5.37
CA ASP A 64 6.85 -16.36 4.97
C ASP A 64 7.50 -16.99 6.20
N GLN A 65 7.41 -18.32 6.34
CA GLN A 65 8.03 -19.05 7.45
C GLN A 65 9.54 -19.26 7.27
N ASN A 66 10.06 -19.09 6.05
CA ASN A 66 11.48 -19.29 5.75
C ASN A 66 12.31 -18.04 6.02
N LYS A 67 11.67 -16.89 6.29
CA LYS A 67 12.36 -15.62 6.60
C LYS A 67 12.52 -15.46 8.10
N LYS A 68 13.71 -15.03 8.52
CA LYS A 68 13.96 -14.64 9.90
C LYS A 68 13.27 -13.30 10.17
N GLY A 69 12.28 -13.30 11.05
CA GLY A 69 11.52 -12.11 11.44
C GLY A 69 10.36 -11.80 10.49
N PHE A 70 9.57 -10.79 10.86
CA PHE A 70 8.39 -10.39 10.11
C PHE A 70 8.77 -9.45 8.95
N VAL A 71 8.49 -9.88 7.71
CA VAL A 71 8.80 -9.11 6.49
C VAL A 71 7.57 -8.54 5.79
N GLY A 72 6.38 -8.99 6.18
CA GLY A 72 5.14 -8.66 5.50
C GLY A 72 4.09 -9.76 5.59
N LEU A 73 2.97 -9.52 4.92
CA LEU A 73 1.82 -10.43 4.86
C LEU A 73 1.50 -10.77 3.41
N TYR A 74 1.19 -12.04 3.18
CA TYR A 74 0.53 -12.50 1.95
C TYR A 74 -0.97 -12.36 2.12
N LEU A 75 -1.63 -11.75 1.14
CA LEU A 75 -3.08 -11.59 1.05
C LEU A 75 -3.55 -12.31 -0.22
N ILE A 76 -4.19 -13.45 -0.06
CA ILE A 76 -4.68 -14.26 -1.18
C ILE A 76 -6.20 -14.12 -1.25
N PRO A 77 -6.76 -13.55 -2.32
CA PRO A 77 -8.21 -13.50 -2.52
C PRO A 77 -8.83 -14.89 -2.37
N SER A 78 -10.00 -14.95 -1.77
CA SER A 78 -10.67 -16.20 -1.45
C SER A 78 -12.18 -16.05 -1.53
N ASP A 79 -12.85 -17.17 -1.79
CA ASP A 79 -14.30 -17.23 -1.89
C ASP A 79 -14.98 -17.10 -0.51
N GLU A 80 -16.26 -16.70 -0.52
CA GLU A 80 -17.06 -16.55 0.70
C GLU A 80 -17.25 -17.85 1.51
N SER A 81 -17.02 -19.00 0.88
CA SER A 81 -17.16 -20.31 1.54
C SER A 81 -15.91 -20.76 2.29
N ASP A 82 -14.75 -20.10 2.14
CA ASP A 82 -13.52 -20.50 2.83
C ASP A 82 -13.55 -20.05 4.31
N PRO A 83 -13.60 -20.99 5.28
CA PRO A 83 -13.66 -20.65 6.71
C PRO A 83 -12.32 -20.11 7.24
N THR A 84 -11.24 -20.21 6.47
CA THR A 84 -9.90 -19.72 6.82
C THR A 84 -9.63 -18.30 6.32
N ALA A 85 -10.54 -17.75 5.51
CA ALA A 85 -10.42 -16.41 4.95
C ALA A 85 -10.99 -15.34 5.89
N PHE A 86 -10.32 -14.20 5.92
CA PHE A 86 -10.71 -13.02 6.69
C PHE A 86 -11.54 -12.09 5.81
N GLU A 87 -12.68 -11.64 6.34
CA GLU A 87 -13.55 -10.68 5.67
C GLU A 87 -12.96 -9.26 5.70
N LEU A 88 -13.06 -8.58 4.57
CA LEU A 88 -12.72 -7.17 4.44
C LEU A 88 -13.86 -6.29 4.98
N VAL A 89 -13.63 -5.64 6.12
CA VAL A 89 -14.66 -4.82 6.79
C VAL A 89 -14.48 -3.35 6.44
N LYS A 90 -15.54 -2.69 6.00
CA LYS A 90 -15.53 -1.24 5.74
C LYS A 90 -15.31 -0.45 7.04
N ILE A 91 -14.38 0.50 7.00
CA ILE A 91 -14.06 1.40 8.12
C ILE A 91 -13.86 2.85 7.64
N GLY A 92 -14.78 3.75 8.00
CA GLY A 92 -14.72 5.14 7.56
C GLY A 92 -14.66 5.25 6.03
N ARG A 93 -13.53 5.74 5.50
CA ARG A 93 -13.26 5.91 4.05
C ARG A 93 -12.45 4.76 3.42
N GLY A 94 -12.07 3.75 4.18
CA GLY A 94 -11.30 2.61 3.71
C GLY A 94 -11.88 1.31 4.22
N PHE A 95 -11.04 0.27 4.22
CA PHE A 95 -11.41 -1.05 4.70
C PHE A 95 -10.31 -1.63 5.59
N SER A 96 -10.62 -2.74 6.25
CA SER A 96 -9.68 -3.40 7.14
C SER A 96 -9.88 -4.90 7.25
N LEU A 97 -8.78 -5.60 7.47
CA LEU A 97 -8.80 -6.97 7.97
C LEU A 97 -8.58 -6.97 9.48
N LEU A 98 -9.45 -7.67 10.22
CA LEU A 98 -9.35 -7.79 11.67
C LEU A 98 -8.34 -8.90 12.03
N LEU A 99 -7.08 -8.51 12.25
CA LEU A 99 -5.95 -9.45 12.38
C LEU A 99 -5.28 -9.42 13.77
N LYS A 100 -5.97 -8.89 14.78
CA LYS A 100 -5.42 -8.68 16.13
C LYS A 100 -4.74 -9.92 16.70
N GLY A 101 -5.40 -11.08 16.63
CA GLY A 101 -4.87 -12.35 17.12
C GLY A 101 -3.64 -12.83 16.34
N ILE A 102 -3.60 -12.58 15.03
CA ILE A 102 -2.46 -12.92 14.16
C ILE A 102 -1.25 -12.06 14.53
N PHE A 103 -1.43 -10.74 14.69
CA PHE A 103 -0.34 -9.84 15.07
C PHE A 103 0.23 -10.15 16.45
N ILE A 104 -0.62 -10.55 17.41
CA ILE A 104 -0.15 -11.03 18.73
C ILE A 104 0.69 -12.31 18.57
N LYS A 105 0.23 -13.29 17.78
CA LYS A 105 0.98 -14.53 17.51
C LYS A 105 2.33 -14.28 16.82
N LEU A 106 2.40 -13.26 15.96
CA LEU A 106 3.62 -12.82 15.29
C LEU A 106 4.54 -11.96 16.18
N GLY A 107 4.14 -11.64 17.41
CA GLY A 107 4.93 -10.83 18.33
C GLY A 107 5.01 -9.34 17.96
N LEU A 108 4.08 -8.83 17.13
CA LEU A 108 4.12 -7.44 16.69
C LEU A 108 3.60 -6.50 17.78
N ALA A 109 4.41 -5.52 18.18
CA ALA A 109 4.06 -4.51 19.17
C ALA A 109 3.20 -3.36 18.60
N TYR A 110 2.15 -3.67 17.83
CA TYR A 110 1.34 -2.69 17.07
C TYR A 110 0.66 -1.59 17.90
N ARG A 111 0.58 -1.77 19.22
CA ARG A 111 0.08 -0.76 20.17
C ARG A 111 1.05 0.39 20.39
N THR A 112 2.35 0.11 20.31
CA THR A 112 3.43 1.06 20.57
C THR A 112 4.28 1.33 19.34
N THR A 113 4.11 0.55 18.28
CA THR A 113 4.88 0.62 17.04
C THR A 113 3.92 0.76 15.84
N GLU A 114 4.28 1.62 14.91
CA GLU A 114 3.64 1.78 13.61
C GLU A 114 4.31 0.85 12.61
N PHE A 115 3.50 0.17 11.80
CA PHE A 115 3.96 -0.69 10.72
C PHE A 115 3.31 -0.21 9.44
N HIS A 116 4.11 0.19 8.46
CA HIS A 116 3.65 0.61 7.14
C HIS A 116 4.14 -0.37 6.08
N PHE A 117 3.28 -0.60 5.10
CA PHE A 117 3.49 -1.59 4.06
C PHE A 117 3.28 -0.98 2.69
N THR A 118 4.06 -1.45 1.71
CA THR A 118 3.72 -1.29 0.29
C THR A 118 3.15 -2.61 -0.23
N ILE A 119 2.13 -2.53 -1.07
CA ILE A 119 1.47 -3.71 -1.62
C ILE A 119 1.86 -3.91 -3.08
N LYS A 120 2.19 -5.15 -3.41
CA LYS A 120 2.48 -5.58 -4.79
C LYS A 120 1.70 -6.83 -5.12
N LYS A 121 1.23 -6.92 -6.36
CA LYS A 121 0.71 -8.17 -6.92
C LYS A 121 1.84 -9.18 -7.06
N ILE A 122 1.56 -10.42 -6.72
CA ILE A 122 2.49 -11.55 -6.80
C ILE A 122 1.76 -12.76 -7.38
N ASP A 123 2.53 -13.68 -7.94
CA ASP A 123 2.04 -15.00 -8.32
C ASP A 123 2.80 -16.04 -7.49
N LEU A 124 2.05 -16.92 -6.82
CA LEU A 124 2.60 -17.93 -5.94
C LEU A 124 2.34 -19.31 -6.54
N ASP A 125 3.41 -20.05 -6.77
CA ASP A 125 3.30 -21.40 -7.33
C ASP A 125 2.41 -22.29 -6.44
N GLY A 126 1.48 -23.00 -7.08
CA GLY A 126 0.49 -23.86 -6.42
C GLY A 126 -0.59 -23.15 -5.58
N ILE A 127 -0.55 -21.82 -5.42
CA ILE A 127 -1.54 -21.04 -4.66
C ILE A 127 -2.32 -20.09 -5.59
N GLY A 128 -1.65 -19.56 -6.62
CA GLY A 128 -2.19 -18.62 -7.57
C GLY A 128 -1.81 -17.16 -7.25
N THR A 129 -2.53 -16.25 -7.90
CA THR A 129 -2.27 -14.82 -7.79
C THR A 129 -2.78 -14.25 -6.47
N GLY A 130 -1.96 -13.40 -5.85
CA GLY A 130 -2.35 -12.65 -4.67
C GLY A 130 -1.54 -11.38 -4.51
N PHE A 131 -1.43 -10.91 -3.27
CA PHE A 131 -0.74 -9.67 -2.95
C PHE A 131 0.23 -9.87 -1.80
N PHE A 132 1.37 -9.18 -1.86
CA PHE A 132 2.31 -9.10 -0.75
C PHE A 132 2.33 -7.68 -0.19
N ALA A 133 1.86 -7.55 1.05
CA ALA A 133 2.03 -6.34 1.84
C ALA A 133 3.42 -6.40 2.49
N LYS A 134 4.42 -5.82 1.82
CA LYS A 134 5.81 -5.79 2.28
C LYS A 134 6.00 -4.69 3.30
N LEU A 135 6.58 -5.01 4.46
CA LEU A 135 6.94 -4.01 5.47
C LEU A 135 8.00 -3.06 4.90
N VAL A 136 7.76 -1.76 4.98
CA VAL A 136 8.68 -0.71 4.49
C VAL A 136 9.12 0.28 5.56
N ASP A 137 8.32 0.46 6.61
CA ASP A 137 8.66 1.32 7.74
C ASP A 137 8.11 0.72 9.03
N GLU A 138 8.95 0.72 10.06
CA GLU A 138 8.62 0.33 11.42
C GLU A 138 9.20 1.38 12.37
N LYS A 139 8.33 2.10 13.08
CA LYS A 139 8.76 3.18 13.97
C LYS A 139 7.91 3.23 15.24
N PRO A 140 8.45 3.74 16.35
CA PRO A 140 7.65 3.99 17.54
C PRO A 140 6.47 4.91 17.22
N ARG A 141 5.29 4.58 17.74
CA ARG A 141 4.16 5.50 17.74
C ARG A 141 4.55 6.73 18.54
N THR A 142 4.41 7.91 17.93
CA THR A 142 4.43 9.14 18.71
C THR A 142 3.22 9.09 19.62
N LYS A 143 3.43 9.24 20.93
CA LYS A 143 2.31 9.58 21.82
C LYS A 143 1.74 10.88 21.24
N LYS A 144 0.46 10.88 20.89
CA LYS A 144 -0.25 12.14 20.65
C LYS A 144 0.02 12.98 21.90
N GLY A 145 0.62 14.15 21.70
CA GLY A 145 0.95 15.05 22.79
C GLY A 145 -0.24 15.16 23.72
N ASP A 146 0.03 14.94 24.99
CA ASP A 146 -0.63 15.65 26.07
C ASP A 146 -0.36 17.13 25.78
N ASP A 147 -1.16 17.73 24.89
CA ASP A 147 -1.22 19.18 24.76
C ASP A 147 -1.83 19.62 26.09
N GLY A 148 -0.96 20.07 26.99
CA GLY A 148 -1.35 20.60 28.28
C GLY A 148 -2.29 21.78 28.06
N ASP A 149 -3.55 21.56 28.37
CA ASP A 149 -4.44 22.62 28.82
C ASP A 149 -4.19 22.78 30.33
N GLU A 150 -3.13 23.52 30.68
CA GLU A 150 -3.12 24.30 31.92
C GLU A 150 -4.03 25.51 31.67
N ASP A 151 -5.17 25.55 32.35
CA ASP A 151 -5.89 26.77 32.76
C ASP A 151 -6.53 26.53 34.14
#